data_AF-A0A1C4CHA1-F1
#
_entry.id   AF-A0A1C4CHA1-F1
#
_cell.length_a   1.000
_cell.length_b   1.000
_cell.length_c   1.000
_cell.angle_alpha   90.00
_cell.angle_beta   90.00
_cell.angle_gamma   90.00
#
_symmetry.space_group_name_H-M   'P 1'
#
loop_
_entity.id
_entity.type
_entity.pdbx_description
1 polymer ?
#
loop_
_entity_poly.entity_id
_entity_poly.type
_entity_poly.pdbx_seq_one_letter_code
_entity_poly.pdbx_strand_id
1 'polypeptide(L)'
;MGSEKRDVQTFLSNKDLWYVEPSMHALSFEDIWTVFVMLKNEIGSRKVQHIHFEKLMQQLHYDFKGEKKDNVYRKRVIEKYLREYRENEKPNTTHVSFKVKVDEDMKTAYVSFQFSAVGEALITFCVEAEKIDMMHARANVLLFDFFGLRKDAYDRFHNEEVYLEHMNSSADDKRIILDYIKGDTIVDVGAGGGVMLDMIEEETEDKRIYGIDISENVIDTLKKKKQNEGRSWDVIKGDAVNLSSSFEKESVDTIVYSSILHELFSYIEYEGKKFNHEVIKKGLQSAYEVLKPGGRIIIRDGIMTEDKTLIRLIRFKDAGGMKFLEQYVREFKGRIIQYEVLADDTVKMPVNDAMEFLYTYTWGEDSFVHEVQEQFGIFTPNEYKDFVKGIFGDKINIVQAMNYLQDGYTQHLSEKIEFKDESGSAVALPDSTFFIVLEKR
;
A
#
# COMPACT_ATOMS: atom_id res chain seq x y z
N MET A 1 7.42 -4.28 -31.36
CA MET A 1 8.43 -3.73 -30.42
C MET A 1 9.87 -3.65 -30.98
N GLY A 2 10.36 -4.57 -31.81
CA GLY A 2 11.79 -4.55 -32.25
C GLY A 2 12.19 -3.42 -33.21
N SER A 3 11.34 -3.04 -34.17
CA SER A 3 11.62 -1.97 -35.15
C SER A 3 11.48 -0.58 -34.54
N GLU A 4 10.38 -0.32 -33.85
CA GLU A 4 10.08 0.95 -33.19
C GLU A 4 11.13 1.32 -32.12
N LYS A 5 11.63 0.33 -31.37
CA LYS A 5 12.74 0.53 -30.43
C LYS A 5 14.00 1.04 -31.14
N ARG A 6 14.35 0.44 -32.27
CA ARG A 6 15.48 0.85 -33.09
C ARG A 6 15.31 2.26 -33.65
N ASP A 7 14.09 2.61 -34.05
CA ASP A 7 13.83 3.92 -34.63
C ASP A 7 13.92 5.05 -33.60
N VAL A 8 13.42 4.84 -32.38
CA VAL A 8 13.54 5.83 -31.29
C VAL A 8 15.00 5.96 -30.86
N GLN A 9 15.74 4.84 -30.73
CA GLN A 9 17.17 4.88 -30.44
C GLN A 9 17.95 5.67 -31.50
N THR A 10 17.67 5.42 -32.78
CA THR A 10 18.30 6.14 -33.90
C THR A 10 17.92 7.62 -33.91
N PHE A 11 16.67 7.95 -33.55
CA PHE A 11 16.22 9.32 -33.42
C PHE A 11 16.96 10.08 -32.30
N LEU A 12 17.19 9.43 -31.16
CA LEU A 12 17.85 10.03 -30.00
C LEU A 12 19.37 10.05 -30.10
N SER A 13 20.00 9.13 -30.86
CA SER A 13 21.46 8.93 -30.85
C SER A 13 22.28 10.15 -31.29
N ASN A 14 21.68 11.07 -32.05
CA ASN A 14 22.33 12.26 -32.57
C ASN A 14 21.76 13.56 -31.95
N LYS A 15 21.19 13.47 -30.74
CA LYS A 15 20.56 14.59 -30.04
C LYS A 15 21.10 14.75 -28.63
N ASP A 16 21.24 15.99 -28.18
CA ASP A 16 21.58 16.29 -26.80
C ASP A 16 20.28 16.37 -25.98
N LEU A 17 20.20 15.57 -24.92
CA LEU A 17 19.03 15.50 -24.04
C LEU A 17 19.31 16.23 -22.73
N TRP A 18 18.50 17.23 -22.39
CA TRP A 18 18.69 18.08 -21.22
C TRP A 18 17.58 17.84 -20.19
N TYR A 19 17.97 17.67 -18.92
CA TYR A 19 17.07 17.49 -17.77
C TYR A 19 16.19 16.23 -17.80
N VAL A 20 16.59 15.19 -18.53
CA VAL A 20 15.83 13.92 -18.66
C VAL A 20 15.56 13.29 -17.29
N GLU A 21 16.62 13.00 -16.54
CA GLU A 21 16.54 12.36 -15.23
C GLU A 21 15.67 13.18 -14.25
N PRO A 22 15.96 14.46 -13.95
CA PRO A 22 15.15 15.22 -12.99
C PRO A 22 13.70 15.42 -13.44
N SER A 23 13.41 15.39 -14.75
CA SER A 23 12.04 15.53 -15.27
C SER A 23 11.21 14.25 -15.26
N MET A 24 11.84 13.07 -15.22
CA MET A 24 11.13 11.79 -15.39
C MET A 24 11.53 10.72 -14.38
N HIS A 25 12.33 11.04 -13.36
CA HIS A 25 12.79 10.10 -12.33
C HIS A 25 11.64 9.35 -11.62
N ALA A 26 10.49 10.01 -11.49
CA ALA A 26 9.30 9.45 -10.85
C ALA A 26 8.47 8.54 -11.77
N LEU A 27 8.71 8.55 -13.08
CA LEU A 27 7.96 7.76 -14.07
C LEU A 27 8.53 6.33 -14.22
N SER A 28 7.68 5.40 -14.66
CA SER A 28 8.13 4.05 -15.02
C SER A 28 8.99 4.08 -16.30
N PHE A 29 9.78 3.03 -16.52
CA PHE A 29 10.54 2.90 -17.77
C PHE A 29 9.61 2.89 -19.00
N GLU A 30 8.44 2.26 -18.90
CA GLU A 30 7.46 2.24 -19.98
C GLU A 30 6.93 3.63 -20.30
N ASP A 31 6.67 4.45 -19.27
CA ASP A 31 6.20 5.82 -19.43
C ASP A 31 7.29 6.72 -20.05
N ILE A 32 8.53 6.62 -19.55
CA ILE A 32 9.69 7.32 -20.14
C ILE A 32 9.83 6.97 -21.61
N TRP A 33 9.74 5.68 -21.93
CA TRP A 33 9.83 5.19 -23.30
C TRP A 33 8.69 5.72 -24.17
N THR A 34 7.47 5.75 -23.64
CA THR A 34 6.30 6.30 -24.33
C THR A 34 6.50 7.78 -24.66
N VAL A 35 7.03 8.57 -23.71
CA VAL A 35 7.35 9.99 -23.95
C VAL A 35 8.33 10.13 -25.12
N PHE A 36 9.37 9.29 -25.21
CA PHE A 36 10.30 9.34 -26.35
C PHE A 36 9.66 8.96 -27.68
N VAL A 37 8.73 7.99 -27.70
CA VAL A 37 7.96 7.65 -28.90
C VAL A 37 7.12 8.84 -29.35
N MET A 38 6.34 9.44 -28.44
CA MET A 38 5.51 10.61 -28.73
C MET A 38 6.34 11.81 -29.21
N LEU A 39 7.48 12.03 -28.57
CA LEU A 39 8.43 13.09 -28.95
C LEU A 39 8.93 12.93 -30.38
N LYS A 40 9.35 11.72 -30.77
CA LYS A 40 9.77 11.41 -32.14
C LYS A 40 8.65 11.72 -33.12
N ASN A 41 7.43 11.29 -32.81
CA ASN A 41 6.27 11.47 -33.69
C ASN A 41 5.90 12.96 -33.86
N GLU A 42 5.95 13.75 -32.79
CA GLU A 42 5.67 15.19 -32.82
C GLU A 42 6.77 16.02 -33.49
N ILE A 43 8.04 15.64 -33.31
CA ILE A 43 9.16 16.31 -34.00
C ILE A 43 9.15 15.95 -35.49
N GLY A 44 8.81 14.71 -35.84
CA GLY A 44 8.74 14.22 -37.21
C GLY A 44 10.08 14.41 -37.94
N SER A 45 10.05 15.11 -39.07
CA SER A 45 11.24 15.38 -39.90
C SER A 45 11.96 16.71 -39.57
N ARG A 46 11.54 17.43 -38.53
CA ARG A 46 12.15 18.71 -38.15
C ARG A 46 13.60 18.53 -37.68
N LYS A 47 14.46 19.47 -38.06
CA LYS A 47 15.89 19.45 -37.71
C LYS A 47 16.10 19.99 -36.29
N VAL A 48 16.01 19.08 -35.32
CA VAL A 48 16.26 19.37 -33.89
C VAL A 48 17.57 18.71 -33.46
N GLN A 49 18.45 19.46 -32.80
CA GLN A 49 19.69 18.97 -32.19
C GLN A 49 19.57 18.83 -30.66
N HIS A 50 18.87 19.76 -30.00
CA HIS A 50 18.71 19.76 -28.55
C HIS A 50 17.26 19.45 -28.14
N ILE A 51 17.06 18.60 -27.14
CA ILE A 51 15.76 18.32 -26.55
C ILE A 51 15.80 18.70 -25.07
N HIS A 52 14.95 19.64 -24.67
CA HIS A 52 14.86 20.16 -23.30
C HIS A 52 13.62 19.66 -22.59
N PHE A 53 13.82 19.02 -21.44
CA PHE A 53 12.77 18.58 -20.53
C PHE A 53 12.58 19.51 -19.32
N GLU A 54 13.19 20.69 -19.33
CA GLU A 54 13.10 21.66 -18.22
C GLU A 54 11.65 22.05 -17.89
N LYS A 55 10.81 22.28 -18.91
CA LYS A 55 9.40 22.62 -18.70
C LYS A 55 8.64 21.48 -18.03
N LEU A 56 8.90 20.24 -18.45
CA LEU A 56 8.33 19.06 -17.81
C LEU A 56 8.77 18.96 -16.34
N MET A 57 10.07 19.17 -16.09
CA MET A 57 10.62 19.18 -14.72
C MET A 57 9.90 20.21 -13.85
N GLN A 58 9.74 21.45 -14.32
CA GLN A 58 9.07 22.51 -13.55
C GLN A 58 7.60 22.18 -13.24
N GLN A 59 6.91 21.47 -14.14
CA GLN A 59 5.50 21.10 -13.97
C GLN A 59 5.29 19.99 -12.94
N LEU A 60 6.28 19.13 -12.74
CA LEU A 60 6.16 17.96 -11.87
C LEU A 60 6.56 18.26 -10.42
N HIS A 61 6.91 19.49 -10.06
CA HIS A 61 7.24 19.86 -8.69
C HIS A 61 6.32 20.98 -8.18
N TYR A 62 6.01 20.97 -6.88
CA TYR A 62 5.31 22.04 -6.18
C TYR A 62 5.85 22.23 -4.76
N ASP A 63 5.51 23.35 -4.13
CA ASP A 63 5.83 23.59 -2.72
C ASP A 63 4.73 22.98 -1.84
N PHE A 64 5.10 22.00 -1.02
CA PHE A 64 4.25 21.41 0.00
C PHE A 64 4.85 21.67 1.37
N LYS A 65 4.16 22.48 2.19
CA LYS A 65 4.57 22.84 3.56
C LYS A 65 6.00 23.40 3.66
N GLY A 66 6.50 24.10 2.63
CA GLY A 66 7.84 24.70 2.61
C GLY A 66 8.93 23.79 2.03
N GLU A 67 8.56 22.58 1.58
CA GLU A 67 9.46 21.64 0.92
C GLU A 67 9.04 21.43 -0.54
N LYS A 68 10.03 21.36 -1.45
CA LYS A 68 9.78 21.06 -2.85
C LYS A 68 9.50 19.56 -2.99
N LYS A 69 8.24 19.21 -3.29
CA LYS A 69 7.80 17.82 -3.50
C LYS A 69 7.36 17.59 -4.94
N ASP A 70 7.42 16.33 -5.37
CA ASP A 70 6.81 15.90 -6.63
C ASP A 70 5.31 16.11 -6.59
N ASN A 71 4.68 16.60 -7.66
CA ASN A 71 3.24 16.74 -7.73
C ASN A 71 2.61 15.40 -8.16
N VAL A 72 2.25 14.57 -7.17
CA VAL A 72 1.69 13.23 -7.42
C VAL A 72 0.40 13.29 -8.24
N TYR A 73 -0.42 14.32 -8.03
CA TYR A 73 -1.68 14.50 -8.76
C TYR A 73 -1.44 14.73 -10.26
N ARG A 74 -0.49 15.60 -10.62
CA ARG A 74 -0.11 15.81 -12.02
C ARG A 74 0.51 14.56 -12.63
N LYS A 75 1.36 13.88 -11.86
CA LYS A 75 1.98 12.62 -12.27
C LYS A 75 0.91 11.58 -12.65
N ARG A 76 -0.09 11.34 -11.81
CA ARG A 76 -1.19 10.39 -12.09
C ARG A 76 -1.98 10.71 -13.35
N VAL A 77 -2.25 12.00 -13.59
CA VAL A 77 -2.91 12.45 -14.82
C VAL A 77 -2.05 12.19 -16.06
N ILE A 78 -0.73 12.40 -15.96
CA ILE A 78 0.23 12.11 -17.03
C ILE A 78 0.36 10.60 -17.26
N GLU A 79 0.47 9.79 -16.21
CA GLU A 79 0.57 8.32 -16.28
C GLU A 79 -0.67 7.73 -16.99
N LYS A 80 -1.88 8.19 -16.64
CA LYS A 80 -3.11 7.79 -17.34
C LYS A 80 -3.04 8.16 -18.84
N TYR A 81 -2.65 9.39 -19.16
CA TYR A 81 -2.55 9.86 -20.53
C TYR A 81 -1.56 9.01 -21.35
N LEU A 82 -0.41 8.68 -20.78
CA LEU A 82 0.60 7.84 -21.42
C LEU A 82 0.11 6.40 -21.61
N ARG A 83 -0.61 5.85 -20.63
CA ARG A 83 -1.24 4.52 -20.73
C ARG A 83 -2.25 4.48 -21.87
N GLU A 84 -3.17 5.43 -21.95
CA GLU A 84 -4.17 5.51 -23.03
C GLU A 84 -3.50 5.67 -24.41
N TYR A 85 -2.41 6.43 -24.48
CA TYR A 85 -1.62 6.54 -25.72
C TYR A 85 -1.03 5.18 -26.14
N ARG A 86 -0.48 4.40 -25.20
CA ARG A 86 0.03 3.05 -25.50
C ARG A 86 -1.07 2.10 -25.97
N GLU A 87 -2.28 2.23 -25.44
CA GLU A 87 -3.41 1.35 -25.75
C GLU A 87 -4.02 1.64 -27.12
N ASN A 88 -4.16 2.91 -27.51
CA ASN A 88 -4.95 3.28 -28.69
C ASN A 88 -4.47 4.51 -29.47
N GLU A 89 -3.32 5.10 -29.10
CA GLU A 89 -2.73 6.32 -29.69
C GLU A 89 -3.62 7.58 -29.65
N LYS A 90 -4.79 7.52 -29.00
CA LYS A 90 -5.79 8.59 -28.89
C LYS A 90 -6.16 8.86 -27.43
N PRO A 91 -5.21 9.32 -26.62
CA PRO A 91 -5.44 9.58 -25.21
C PRO A 91 -6.46 10.71 -24.99
N ASN A 92 -7.17 10.66 -23.87
CA ASN A 92 -8.13 11.66 -23.47
C ASN A 92 -7.42 12.97 -23.12
N THR A 93 -7.70 14.03 -23.89
CA THR A 93 -7.06 15.33 -23.74
C THR A 93 -7.81 16.29 -22.81
N THR A 94 -8.85 15.82 -22.11
CA THR A 94 -9.69 16.65 -21.23
C THR A 94 -8.87 17.32 -20.13
N HIS A 95 -7.95 16.57 -19.50
CA HIS A 95 -7.15 17.08 -18.38
C HIS A 95 -5.75 17.53 -18.80
N VAL A 96 -5.13 16.82 -19.75
CA VAL A 96 -3.74 17.07 -20.14
C VAL A 96 -3.52 16.69 -21.61
N SER A 97 -2.56 17.35 -22.26
CA SER A 97 -2.10 16.99 -23.60
C SER A 97 -0.58 17.07 -23.70
N PHE A 98 0.03 16.16 -24.43
CA PHE A 98 1.46 16.22 -24.73
C PHE A 98 1.75 17.35 -25.73
N LYS A 99 2.80 18.12 -25.48
CA LYS A 99 3.21 19.25 -26.34
C LYS A 99 4.72 19.31 -26.52
N VAL A 100 5.11 19.48 -27.79
CA VAL A 100 6.48 19.78 -28.17
C VAL A 100 6.51 21.13 -28.87
N LYS A 101 7.19 22.11 -28.27
CA LYS A 101 7.45 23.40 -28.93
C LYS A 101 8.83 23.34 -29.57
N VAL A 102 8.90 23.51 -30.89
CA VAL A 102 10.18 23.55 -31.62
C VAL A 102 10.57 25.00 -31.88
N ASP A 103 11.80 25.32 -31.54
CA ASP A 103 12.50 26.53 -31.95
C ASP A 103 13.48 26.14 -33.07
N GLU A 104 13.15 26.53 -34.30
CA GLU A 104 13.94 26.12 -35.48
C GLU A 104 15.28 26.85 -35.56
N ASP A 105 15.35 28.08 -35.06
CA ASP A 105 16.57 28.90 -35.07
C ASP A 105 17.61 28.32 -34.11
N MET A 106 17.17 27.94 -32.91
CA MET A 106 18.00 27.27 -31.92
C MET A 106 18.14 25.76 -32.16
N LYS A 107 17.37 25.19 -33.09
CA LYS A 107 17.23 23.75 -33.32
C LYS A 107 16.90 22.98 -32.03
N THR A 108 16.04 23.57 -31.21
CA THR A 108 15.71 23.07 -29.88
C THR A 108 14.24 22.68 -29.79
N ALA A 109 13.96 21.51 -29.23
CA ALA A 109 12.60 21.09 -28.89
C ALA A 109 12.38 21.12 -27.38
N TYR A 110 11.30 21.76 -26.94
CA TYR A 110 10.90 21.82 -25.54
C TYR A 110 9.72 20.88 -25.31
N VAL A 111 9.91 19.92 -24.41
CA VAL A 111 8.93 18.88 -24.08
C VAL A 111 8.14 19.28 -22.84
N SER A 112 6.82 19.13 -22.89
CA SER A 112 5.93 19.46 -21.77
C SER A 112 4.59 18.73 -21.85
N PHE A 113 3.89 18.66 -20.72
CA PHE A 113 2.48 18.28 -20.66
C PHE A 113 1.64 19.51 -20.37
N GLN A 114 0.80 19.93 -21.31
CA GLN A 114 -0.07 21.08 -21.15
C GLN A 114 -1.39 20.63 -20.50
N PHE A 115 -1.58 21.01 -19.24
CA PHE A 115 -2.84 20.82 -18.52
C PHE A 115 -3.89 21.82 -19.03
N SER A 116 -5.12 21.33 -19.19
CA SER A 116 -6.26 22.18 -19.56
C SER A 116 -6.72 23.00 -18.36
N ALA A 117 -7.65 23.95 -18.57
CA ALA A 117 -8.25 24.69 -17.46
C ALA A 117 -8.95 23.76 -16.45
N VAL A 118 -9.58 22.67 -16.93
CA VAL A 118 -10.21 21.65 -16.07
C VAL A 118 -9.15 20.85 -15.32
N GLY A 119 -8.06 20.46 -16.01
CA GLY A 119 -6.94 19.77 -15.38
C GLY A 119 -6.30 20.61 -14.28
N GLU A 120 -6.00 21.89 -14.55
CA GLU A 120 -5.44 22.81 -13.56
C GLU A 120 -6.36 23.03 -12.35
N ALA A 121 -7.68 23.15 -12.56
CA ALA A 121 -8.64 23.27 -11.47
C ALA A 121 -8.67 22.00 -10.59
N LEU A 122 -8.65 20.81 -11.19
CA LEU A 122 -8.59 19.54 -10.47
C LEU A 122 -7.31 19.45 -9.61
N ILE A 123 -6.15 19.72 -10.21
CA ILE A 123 -4.86 19.68 -9.50
C ILE A 123 -4.84 20.70 -8.36
N THR A 124 -5.31 21.91 -8.60
CA THR A 124 -5.34 22.97 -7.57
C THR A 124 -6.23 22.56 -6.40
N PHE A 125 -7.43 22.01 -6.67
CA PHE A 125 -8.29 21.49 -5.63
C PHE A 125 -7.59 20.43 -4.80
N CYS A 126 -6.95 19.43 -5.44
CA CYS A 126 -6.33 18.33 -4.71
C CYS A 126 -5.15 18.76 -3.83
N VAL A 127 -4.30 19.66 -4.34
CA VAL A 127 -3.16 20.22 -3.61
C VAL A 127 -3.62 21.03 -2.39
N GLU A 128 -4.71 21.78 -2.51
CA GLU A 128 -5.23 22.56 -1.37
C GLU A 128 -6.02 21.68 -0.38
N ALA A 129 -6.81 20.72 -0.90
CA ALA A 129 -7.60 19.79 -0.10
C ALA A 129 -6.75 18.96 0.87
N GLU A 130 -5.56 18.55 0.43
CA GLU A 130 -4.61 17.78 1.25
C GLU A 130 -4.09 18.54 2.49
N LYS A 131 -4.22 19.87 2.51
CA LYS A 131 -3.71 20.72 3.60
C LYS A 131 -4.74 20.98 4.71
N ILE A 132 -5.99 20.54 4.54
CA ILE A 132 -7.12 20.99 5.38
C ILE A 132 -7.50 19.95 6.43
N ASP A 133 -8.15 18.86 6.03
CA ASP A 133 -8.70 17.85 6.94
C ASP A 133 -8.94 16.50 6.24
N MET A 134 -9.34 15.50 7.02
CA MET A 134 -9.62 14.13 6.58
C MET A 134 -10.73 14.06 5.51
N MET A 135 -11.74 14.94 5.56
CA MET A 135 -12.83 14.96 4.57
C MET A 135 -12.35 15.44 3.21
N HIS A 136 -11.46 16.42 3.19
CA HIS A 136 -10.86 16.94 1.96
C HIS A 136 -9.88 15.93 1.35
N ALA A 137 -9.08 15.23 2.17
CA ALA A 137 -8.25 14.11 1.71
C ALA A 137 -9.10 13.00 1.05
N ARG A 138 -10.28 12.69 1.62
CA ARG A 138 -11.22 11.74 1.02
C ARG A 138 -11.78 12.21 -0.32
N ALA A 139 -12.03 13.52 -0.49
CA ALA A 139 -12.47 14.07 -1.76
C ALA A 139 -11.45 13.82 -2.88
N ASN A 140 -10.15 13.87 -2.57
CA ASN A 140 -9.09 13.54 -3.53
C ASN A 140 -9.21 12.09 -4.03
N VAL A 141 -9.35 11.13 -3.12
CA VAL A 141 -9.54 9.70 -3.47
C VAL A 141 -10.76 9.51 -4.37
N LEU A 142 -11.92 10.08 -3.98
CA LEU A 142 -13.17 9.94 -4.72
C LEU A 142 -13.09 10.54 -6.13
N LEU A 143 -12.49 11.72 -6.28
CA LEU A 143 -12.32 12.36 -7.59
C LEU A 143 -11.39 11.54 -8.48
N PHE A 144 -10.28 11.06 -7.93
CA PHE A 144 -9.31 10.28 -8.69
C PHE A 144 -9.86 8.92 -9.09
N ASP A 145 -10.66 8.27 -8.25
CA ASP A 145 -11.42 7.08 -8.62
C ASP A 145 -12.41 7.37 -9.76
N PHE A 146 -13.20 8.42 -9.62
CA PHE A 146 -14.20 8.80 -10.62
C PHE A 146 -13.58 9.04 -12.00
N PHE A 147 -12.40 9.66 -12.03
CA PHE A 147 -11.66 9.90 -13.26
C PHE A 147 -10.72 8.76 -13.66
N GLY A 148 -10.63 7.65 -12.91
CA GLY A 148 -9.72 6.53 -13.18
C GLY A 148 -8.24 6.94 -13.21
N LEU A 149 -7.87 7.87 -12.33
CA LEU A 149 -6.53 8.44 -12.19
C LEU A 149 -5.67 7.71 -11.16
N ARG A 150 -6.26 6.96 -10.23
CA ARG A 150 -5.49 6.06 -9.35
C ARG A 150 -4.91 4.90 -10.16
N LYS A 151 -3.73 4.44 -9.78
CA LYS A 151 -3.13 3.24 -10.37
C LYS A 151 -3.94 1.98 -10.05
N ASP A 152 -4.37 1.88 -8.80
CA ASP A 152 -5.20 0.80 -8.28
C ASP A 152 -5.94 1.27 -7.01
N ALA A 153 -6.64 0.35 -6.35
CA ALA A 153 -7.41 0.66 -5.14
C ALA A 153 -6.53 1.04 -3.92
N TYR A 154 -5.22 0.76 -3.98
CA TYR A 154 -4.26 0.89 -2.89
C TYR A 154 -3.37 2.14 -3.01
N ASP A 155 -3.48 2.89 -4.10
CA ASP A 155 -2.73 4.13 -4.34
C ASP A 155 -2.99 5.17 -3.23
N ARG A 156 -1.97 5.41 -2.37
CA ARG A 156 -2.02 6.31 -1.20
C ARG A 156 -1.47 7.73 -1.46
N PHE A 157 -1.22 8.09 -2.72
CA PHE A 157 -0.66 9.40 -3.10
C PHE A 157 0.63 9.74 -2.33
N HIS A 158 0.67 10.88 -1.62
CA HIS A 158 1.83 11.31 -0.82
C HIS A 158 2.01 10.54 0.48
N ASN A 159 0.95 9.88 0.97
CA ASN A 159 1.01 9.11 2.21
C ASN A 159 1.64 7.74 2.03
N GLU A 160 1.97 7.34 0.79
CA GLU A 160 2.58 6.04 0.52
C GLU A 160 3.98 5.93 1.15
N GLU A 161 4.83 6.95 1.05
CA GLU A 161 6.17 6.94 1.67
C GLU A 161 6.06 6.80 3.20
N VAL A 162 5.24 7.64 3.84
CA VAL A 162 5.01 7.60 5.29
C VAL A 162 4.43 6.26 5.73
N TYR A 163 3.48 5.71 4.96
CA TYR A 163 2.92 4.38 5.21
C TYR A 163 4.00 3.29 5.15
N LEU A 164 4.84 3.28 4.12
CA LEU A 164 5.93 2.30 4.00
C LEU A 164 6.96 2.46 5.13
N GLU A 165 7.28 3.68 5.54
CA GLU A 165 8.15 3.97 6.70
C GLU A 165 7.56 3.45 8.01
N HIS A 166 6.27 3.70 8.27
CA HIS A 166 5.57 3.18 9.44
C HIS A 166 5.52 1.65 9.45
N MET A 167 5.28 1.03 8.28
CA MET A 167 5.29 -0.42 8.16
C MET A 167 6.68 -1.02 8.43
N ASN A 168 7.73 -0.28 8.09
CA ASN A 168 9.12 -0.66 8.27
C ASN A 168 9.63 -0.45 9.71
N SER A 169 9.10 0.52 10.45
CA SER A 169 9.51 0.78 11.85
C SER A 169 9.13 -0.34 12.82
N SER A 170 8.24 -1.25 12.42
CA SER A 170 7.84 -2.45 13.18
C SER A 170 8.76 -3.67 12.94
N ALA A 171 9.96 -3.48 12.40
CA ALA A 171 10.88 -4.56 12.05
C ALA A 171 11.17 -5.52 13.23
N ASP A 172 11.44 -4.97 14.42
CA ASP A 172 11.80 -5.77 15.59
C ASP A 172 10.69 -6.74 16.03
N ASP A 173 9.42 -6.32 15.97
CA ASP A 173 8.25 -7.15 16.30
C ASP A 173 8.03 -8.31 15.32
N LYS A 174 8.60 -8.20 14.11
CA LYS A 174 8.46 -9.19 13.04
C LYS A 174 9.59 -10.21 13.05
N ARG A 175 10.68 -9.97 13.77
CA ARG A 175 11.86 -10.86 13.86
C ARG A 175 11.49 -12.28 14.30
N ILE A 176 10.45 -12.44 15.12
CA ILE A 176 9.95 -13.74 15.57
C ILE A 176 9.57 -14.68 14.41
N ILE A 177 9.27 -14.16 13.22
CA ILE A 177 9.00 -14.95 12.01
C ILE A 177 10.24 -15.76 11.59
N LEU A 178 11.45 -15.19 11.75
CA LEU A 178 12.70 -15.78 11.30
C LEU A 178 12.98 -17.13 11.97
N ASP A 179 12.66 -17.25 13.26
CA ASP A 179 12.83 -18.48 14.05
C ASP A 179 12.03 -19.68 13.49
N TYR A 180 11.01 -19.40 12.68
CA TYR A 180 10.11 -20.41 12.12
C TYR A 180 10.26 -20.60 10.61
N ILE A 181 11.16 -19.88 9.96
CA ILE A 181 11.47 -20.07 8.55
C ILE A 181 12.05 -21.48 8.32
N LYS A 182 11.62 -22.11 7.21
CA LYS A 182 12.04 -23.46 6.84
C LYS A 182 12.30 -23.57 5.33
N GLY A 183 13.27 -24.41 4.99
CA GLY A 183 13.67 -24.69 3.61
C GLY A 183 14.26 -23.48 2.89
N ASP A 184 14.26 -23.49 1.57
CA ASP A 184 15.07 -22.58 0.76
C ASP A 184 14.26 -21.57 -0.04
N THR A 185 13.02 -21.90 -0.41
CA THR A 185 12.13 -20.98 -1.12
C THR A 185 11.15 -20.34 -0.15
N ILE A 186 11.29 -19.02 0.07
CA ILE A 186 10.49 -18.24 1.01
C ILE A 186 9.64 -17.23 0.24
N VAL A 187 8.36 -17.14 0.58
CA VAL A 187 7.42 -16.20 -0.03
C VAL A 187 6.83 -15.31 1.06
N ASP A 188 6.98 -13.99 0.92
CA ASP A 188 6.33 -12.99 1.75
C ASP A 188 5.15 -12.39 0.99
N VAL A 189 3.95 -12.52 1.54
CA VAL A 189 2.70 -12.08 0.91
C VAL A 189 2.28 -10.73 1.48
N GLY A 190 2.11 -9.73 0.61
CA GLY A 190 1.94 -8.34 1.01
C GLY A 190 3.26 -7.71 1.43
N ALA A 191 4.27 -7.79 0.55
CA ALA A 191 5.64 -7.40 0.90
C ALA A 191 5.80 -5.91 1.29
N GLY A 192 4.90 -5.03 0.82
CA GLY A 192 4.90 -3.61 1.14
C GLY A 192 6.28 -2.95 0.96
N GLY A 193 6.79 -2.29 2.00
CA GLY A 193 8.12 -1.65 2.02
C GLY A 193 9.33 -2.59 1.99
N GLY A 194 9.12 -3.91 2.01
CA GLY A 194 10.15 -4.93 1.83
C GLY A 194 10.96 -5.27 3.08
N VAL A 195 10.57 -4.76 4.26
CA VAL A 195 11.32 -5.02 5.50
C VAL A 195 11.45 -6.51 5.82
N MET A 196 10.41 -7.30 5.57
CA MET A 196 10.50 -8.76 5.76
C MET A 196 11.46 -9.40 4.75
N LEU A 197 11.45 -8.95 3.49
CA LEU A 197 12.38 -9.43 2.46
C LEU A 197 13.84 -9.15 2.86
N ASP A 198 14.11 -7.93 3.35
CA ASP A 198 15.44 -7.53 3.81
C ASP A 198 15.87 -8.33 5.04
N MET A 199 15.01 -8.46 6.06
CA MET A 199 15.33 -9.22 7.27
C MET A 199 15.63 -10.69 6.96
N ILE A 200 14.86 -11.32 6.06
CA ILE A 200 15.12 -12.70 5.66
C ILE A 200 16.46 -12.78 4.94
N GLU A 201 16.75 -11.88 4.00
CA GLU A 201 18.02 -11.87 3.27
C GLU A 201 19.23 -11.64 4.17
N GLU A 202 19.12 -10.72 5.14
CA GLU A 202 20.23 -10.33 6.01
C GLU A 202 20.54 -11.37 7.09
N GLU A 203 19.53 -12.16 7.48
CA GLU A 203 19.65 -13.09 8.62
C GLU A 203 19.57 -14.57 8.23
N THR A 204 19.37 -14.86 6.94
CA THR A 204 19.38 -16.24 6.44
C THR A 204 20.34 -16.38 5.26
N GLU A 205 21.04 -17.51 5.20
CA GLU A 205 21.98 -17.81 4.12
C GLU A 205 21.31 -18.63 3.01
N ASP A 206 21.68 -18.35 1.76
CA ASP A 206 21.34 -19.12 0.57
C ASP A 206 19.83 -19.35 0.32
N LYS A 207 18.98 -18.40 0.70
CA LYS A 207 17.52 -18.46 0.45
C LYS A 207 17.13 -17.81 -0.87
N ARG A 208 16.13 -18.40 -1.53
CA ARG A 208 15.38 -17.80 -2.64
C ARG A 208 14.16 -17.10 -2.06
N ILE A 209 14.20 -15.77 -2.03
CA ILE A 209 13.20 -14.95 -1.35
C ILE A 209 12.36 -14.23 -2.41
N TYR A 210 11.04 -14.33 -2.27
CA TYR A 210 10.08 -13.70 -3.16
C TYR A 210 9.06 -12.87 -2.38
N GLY A 211 8.90 -11.61 -2.74
CA GLY A 211 7.77 -10.78 -2.32
C GLY A 211 6.63 -10.85 -3.32
N ILE A 212 5.40 -11.05 -2.83
CA ILE A 212 4.17 -10.97 -3.63
C ILE A 212 3.41 -9.74 -3.18
N ASP A 213 3.05 -8.87 -4.12
CA ASP A 213 2.17 -7.74 -3.85
C ASP A 213 1.25 -7.47 -5.04
N ILE A 214 0.05 -6.96 -4.77
CA ILE A 214 -0.93 -6.59 -5.80
C ILE A 214 -0.74 -5.15 -6.25
N SER A 215 -0.21 -4.28 -5.37
CA SER A 215 -0.01 -2.85 -5.61
C SER A 215 1.11 -2.60 -6.62
N GLU A 216 0.81 -1.86 -7.67
CA GLU A 216 1.81 -1.54 -8.69
C GLU A 216 2.88 -0.59 -8.15
N ASN A 217 2.51 0.33 -7.26
CA ASN A 217 3.46 1.25 -6.63
C ASN A 217 4.45 0.52 -5.74
N VAL A 218 3.97 -0.46 -4.96
CA VAL A 218 4.84 -1.27 -4.09
C VAL A 218 5.84 -2.04 -4.94
N ILE A 219 5.39 -2.72 -6.01
CA ILE A 219 6.27 -3.48 -6.90
C ILE A 219 7.34 -2.58 -7.54
N ASP A 220 6.96 -1.39 -8.03
CA ASP A 220 7.90 -0.42 -8.61
C ASP A 220 8.93 0.06 -7.58
N THR A 221 8.49 0.34 -6.35
CA THR A 221 9.33 0.80 -5.25
C THR A 221 10.34 -0.26 -4.86
N LEU A 222 9.89 -1.50 -4.68
CA LEU A 222 10.75 -2.63 -4.34
C LEU A 222 11.75 -2.94 -5.47
N LYS A 223 11.35 -2.87 -6.74
CA LYS A 223 12.30 -3.05 -7.86
C LYS A 223 13.39 -1.99 -7.88
N LYS A 224 13.05 -0.72 -7.61
CA LYS A 224 14.04 0.36 -7.49
C LYS A 224 14.97 0.12 -6.31
N LYS A 225 14.42 -0.24 -5.15
CA LYS A 225 15.19 -0.59 -3.95
C LYS A 225 16.17 -1.72 -4.23
N LYS A 226 15.70 -2.81 -4.85
CA LYS A 226 16.54 -3.95 -5.27
C LYS A 226 17.74 -3.50 -6.10
N GLN A 227 17.52 -2.65 -7.12
CA GLN A 227 18.59 -2.17 -7.98
C GLN A 227 19.57 -1.24 -7.26
N ASN A 228 19.05 -0.33 -6.43
CA ASN A 228 19.86 0.68 -5.76
C ASN A 228 20.71 0.08 -4.63
N GLU A 229 20.16 -0.87 -3.89
CA GLU A 229 20.81 -1.50 -2.74
C GLU A 229 21.51 -2.81 -3.09
N GLY A 230 21.34 -3.32 -4.32
CA GLY A 230 21.95 -4.58 -4.75
C GLY A 230 21.34 -5.82 -4.09
N ARG A 231 20.03 -5.78 -3.76
CA ARG A 231 19.31 -6.89 -3.11
C ARG A 231 19.18 -8.10 -4.04
N SER A 232 19.14 -9.29 -3.45
CA SER A 232 19.01 -10.58 -4.13
C SER A 232 17.57 -11.07 -4.22
N TRP A 233 16.71 -10.71 -3.25
CA TRP A 233 15.28 -11.07 -3.25
C TRP A 233 14.57 -10.57 -4.51
N ASP A 234 13.53 -11.27 -4.96
CA ASP A 234 12.72 -10.90 -6.13
C ASP A 234 11.29 -10.48 -5.73
N VAL A 235 10.62 -9.70 -6.58
CA VAL A 235 9.22 -9.31 -6.37
C VAL A 235 8.36 -9.61 -7.58
N ILE A 236 7.17 -10.13 -7.32
CA ILE A 236 6.21 -10.58 -8.32
C ILE A 236 4.89 -9.85 -8.06
N LYS A 237 4.35 -9.21 -9.11
CA LYS A 237 2.99 -8.67 -9.07
C LYS A 237 2.03 -9.86 -9.09
N GLY A 238 1.33 -10.11 -7.99
CA GLY A 238 0.54 -11.32 -7.81
C GLY A 238 -0.62 -11.15 -6.84
N ASP A 239 -1.61 -12.03 -6.98
CA ASP A 239 -2.78 -12.05 -6.10
C ASP A 239 -2.58 -13.08 -4.98
N ALA A 240 -2.66 -12.60 -3.73
CA ALA A 240 -2.54 -13.41 -2.52
C ALA A 240 -3.59 -14.54 -2.42
N VAL A 241 -4.73 -14.42 -3.13
CA VAL A 241 -5.75 -15.48 -3.19
C VAL A 241 -5.53 -16.52 -4.29
N ASN A 242 -4.50 -16.33 -5.12
CA ASN A 242 -4.17 -17.19 -6.25
C ASN A 242 -2.65 -17.33 -6.48
N LEU A 243 -1.92 -17.76 -5.45
CA LEU A 243 -0.47 -17.98 -5.50
C LEU A 243 -0.04 -19.03 -6.53
N SER A 244 -0.92 -19.97 -6.90
CA SER A 244 -0.66 -20.97 -7.94
C SER A 244 -0.50 -20.39 -9.35
N SER A 245 -0.86 -19.11 -9.55
CA SER A 245 -0.52 -18.37 -10.77
C SER A 245 0.96 -17.98 -10.87
N SER A 246 1.65 -17.89 -9.73
CA SER A 246 3.03 -17.41 -9.62
C SER A 246 4.02 -18.51 -9.23
N PHE A 247 3.54 -19.54 -8.53
CA PHE A 247 4.36 -20.64 -8.05
C PHE A 247 3.78 -21.99 -8.45
N GLU A 248 4.67 -22.94 -8.75
CA GLU A 248 4.26 -24.31 -9.02
C GLU A 248 3.76 -25.00 -7.74
N LYS A 249 2.96 -26.05 -7.92
CA LYS A 249 2.48 -26.88 -6.82
C LYS A 249 3.66 -27.46 -6.04
N GLU A 250 3.60 -27.42 -4.71
CA GLU A 250 4.63 -27.98 -3.81
C GLU A 250 6.06 -27.49 -4.14
N SER A 251 6.21 -26.20 -4.45
CA SER A 251 7.51 -25.57 -4.79
C SER A 251 8.05 -24.63 -3.71
N VAL A 252 7.20 -24.22 -2.77
CA VAL A 252 7.54 -23.24 -1.71
C VAL A 252 7.73 -23.94 -0.37
N ASP A 253 8.74 -23.52 0.40
CA ASP A 253 9.06 -24.11 1.71
C ASP A 253 8.43 -23.32 2.87
N THR A 254 8.40 -21.98 2.78
CA THR A 254 7.75 -21.11 3.77
C THR A 254 6.95 -19.99 3.09
N ILE A 255 5.74 -19.75 3.57
CA ILE A 255 4.89 -18.63 3.15
C ILE A 255 4.56 -17.79 4.38
N VAL A 256 4.82 -16.49 4.31
CA VAL A 256 4.60 -15.53 5.40
C VAL A 256 3.42 -14.64 5.03
N TYR A 257 2.45 -14.55 5.95
CA TYR A 257 1.36 -13.58 5.96
C TYR A 257 1.56 -12.68 7.18
N SER A 258 2.26 -11.57 7.01
CA SER A 258 2.55 -10.62 8.09
C SER A 258 1.73 -9.36 7.91
N SER A 259 0.67 -9.19 8.70
CA SER A 259 -0.21 -8.00 8.71
C SER A 259 -0.83 -7.73 7.34
N ILE A 260 -1.42 -8.76 6.73
CA ILE A 260 -2.01 -8.67 5.38
C ILE A 260 -3.40 -9.33 5.30
N LEU A 261 -3.72 -10.28 6.18
CA LEU A 261 -5.02 -10.99 6.11
C LEU A 261 -6.18 -10.05 6.39
N HIS A 262 -6.00 -9.06 7.27
CA HIS A 262 -7.01 -8.03 7.51
C HIS A 262 -7.25 -7.15 6.28
N GLU A 263 -6.22 -6.87 5.48
CA GLU A 263 -6.36 -6.15 4.21
C GLU A 263 -7.12 -7.01 3.19
N LEU A 264 -6.77 -8.29 3.04
CA LEU A 264 -7.49 -9.22 2.17
C LEU A 264 -8.97 -9.28 2.55
N PHE A 265 -9.25 -9.40 3.86
CA PHE A 265 -10.61 -9.41 4.40
C PHE A 265 -11.38 -8.13 4.07
N SER A 266 -10.72 -6.98 4.14
CA SER A 266 -11.37 -5.67 4.05
C SER A 266 -11.55 -5.18 2.61
N TYR A 267 -10.53 -5.35 1.76
CA TYR A 267 -10.51 -4.79 0.41
C TYR A 267 -11.07 -5.72 -0.65
N ILE A 268 -10.82 -7.02 -0.55
CA ILE A 268 -11.18 -7.96 -1.62
C ILE A 268 -12.67 -8.28 -1.51
N GLU A 269 -13.41 -7.90 -2.55
CA GLU A 269 -14.78 -8.34 -2.73
C GLU A 269 -14.76 -9.82 -3.16
N TYR A 270 -15.37 -10.68 -2.35
CA TYR A 270 -15.47 -12.10 -2.63
C TYR A 270 -16.93 -12.53 -2.49
N GLU A 271 -17.46 -13.17 -3.53
CA GLU A 271 -18.88 -13.55 -3.63
C GLU A 271 -19.84 -12.35 -3.46
N GLY A 272 -19.48 -11.21 -4.04
CA GLY A 272 -20.34 -10.01 -4.09
C GLY A 272 -20.37 -9.18 -2.79
N LYS A 273 -19.46 -9.44 -1.84
CA LYS A 273 -19.35 -8.66 -0.60
C LYS A 273 -17.89 -8.52 -0.13
N LYS A 274 -17.58 -7.38 0.49
CA LYS A 274 -16.37 -7.15 1.28
C LYS A 274 -16.53 -7.68 2.71
N PHE A 275 -15.45 -7.69 3.49
CA PHE A 275 -15.45 -8.19 4.88
C PHE A 275 -15.94 -9.64 4.94
N ASN A 276 -15.40 -10.48 4.06
CA ASN A 276 -15.81 -11.87 3.87
C ASN A 276 -14.69 -12.84 4.26
N HIS A 277 -14.85 -13.59 5.34
CA HIS A 277 -13.85 -14.56 5.78
C HIS A 277 -13.54 -15.67 4.74
N GLU A 278 -14.42 -15.95 3.78
CA GLU A 278 -14.13 -16.92 2.71
C GLU A 278 -12.93 -16.50 1.85
N VAL A 279 -12.61 -15.20 1.76
CA VAL A 279 -11.43 -14.74 1.02
C VAL A 279 -10.12 -15.18 1.70
N ILE A 280 -10.08 -15.13 3.05
CA ILE A 280 -8.95 -15.59 3.84
C ILE A 280 -8.77 -17.09 3.63
N LYS A 281 -9.87 -17.84 3.69
CA LYS A 281 -9.86 -19.28 3.43
C LYS A 281 -9.33 -19.60 2.04
N LYS A 282 -9.76 -18.87 1.01
CA LYS A 282 -9.26 -19.03 -0.36
C LYS A 282 -7.76 -18.76 -0.45
N GLY A 283 -7.27 -17.70 0.18
CA GLY A 283 -5.84 -17.38 0.27
C GLY A 283 -5.03 -18.47 0.94
N LEU A 284 -5.44 -18.92 2.13
CA LEU A 284 -4.77 -20.00 2.85
C LEU A 284 -4.78 -21.32 2.08
N GLN A 285 -5.88 -21.64 1.39
CA GLN A 285 -5.92 -22.82 0.51
C GLN A 285 -4.94 -22.71 -0.66
N SER A 286 -4.86 -21.53 -1.28
CA SER A 286 -3.89 -21.30 -2.37
C SER A 286 -2.44 -21.41 -1.88
N ALA A 287 -2.13 -20.88 -0.69
CA ALA A 287 -0.83 -21.10 -0.04
C ALA A 287 -0.53 -22.58 0.19
N TYR A 288 -1.50 -23.33 0.73
CA TYR A 288 -1.35 -24.75 0.98
C TYR A 288 -1.07 -25.57 -0.29
N GLU A 289 -1.62 -25.18 -1.44
CA GLU A 289 -1.39 -25.86 -2.73
C GLU A 289 0.06 -25.75 -3.19
N VAL A 290 0.67 -24.56 -3.09
CA VAL A 290 2.05 -24.32 -3.54
C VAL A 290 3.09 -24.72 -2.49
N LEU A 291 2.68 -24.89 -1.23
CA LEU A 291 3.56 -25.30 -0.14
C LEU A 291 3.96 -26.78 -0.23
N LYS A 292 5.23 -27.09 0.00
CA LYS A 292 5.74 -28.47 0.08
C LYS A 292 5.21 -29.22 1.31
N PRO A 293 5.16 -30.56 1.28
CA PRO A 293 5.05 -31.36 2.50
C PRO A 293 6.16 -30.98 3.50
N GLY A 294 5.79 -30.76 4.75
CA GLY A 294 6.68 -30.24 5.79
C GLY A 294 6.98 -28.73 5.68
N GLY A 295 6.47 -28.02 4.67
CA GLY A 295 6.60 -26.57 4.56
C GLY A 295 5.70 -25.83 5.55
N ARG A 296 5.94 -24.52 5.74
CA ARG A 296 5.25 -23.71 6.75
C ARG A 296 4.45 -22.53 6.17
N ILE A 297 3.28 -22.27 6.75
CA ILE A 297 2.57 -21.01 6.63
C ILE A 297 2.69 -20.30 7.97
N ILE A 298 3.28 -19.11 7.98
CA ILE A 298 3.45 -18.28 9.18
C ILE A 298 2.49 -17.11 9.05
N ILE A 299 1.63 -16.93 10.04
CA ILE A 299 0.66 -15.83 10.07
C ILE A 299 0.94 -14.99 11.31
N ARG A 300 1.11 -13.69 11.12
CA ARG A 300 1.26 -12.68 12.17
C ARG A 300 0.29 -11.54 11.87
N ASP A 301 -0.85 -11.49 12.55
CA ASP A 301 -1.91 -10.54 12.18
C ASP A 301 -2.77 -10.07 13.37
N GLY A 302 -3.63 -9.08 13.14
CA GLY A 302 -4.54 -8.49 14.09
C GLY A 302 -5.56 -9.47 14.67
N ILE A 303 -5.89 -9.29 15.95
CA ILE A 303 -6.92 -10.07 16.65
C ILE A 303 -7.88 -9.22 17.47
N MET A 304 -9.04 -9.81 17.72
CA MET A 304 -9.95 -9.44 18.79
C MET A 304 -9.54 -10.07 20.12
N THR A 305 -9.89 -9.41 21.21
CA THR A 305 -9.84 -9.97 22.57
C THR A 305 -10.83 -11.13 22.70
N GLU A 306 -10.38 -12.22 23.32
CA GLU A 306 -11.14 -13.47 23.51
C GLU A 306 -12.43 -13.25 24.31
N ASP A 307 -12.33 -12.58 25.46
CA ASP A 307 -13.50 -12.19 26.24
C ASP A 307 -14.16 -10.94 25.64
N LYS A 308 -15.14 -11.19 24.76
CA LYS A 308 -15.91 -10.15 24.08
C LYS A 308 -16.84 -9.36 25.00
N THR A 309 -17.04 -9.79 26.25
CA THR A 309 -17.95 -9.14 27.21
C THR A 309 -17.31 -7.96 27.93
N LEU A 310 -15.98 -7.84 27.84
CA LEU A 310 -15.24 -6.79 28.53
C LEU A 310 -15.61 -5.40 28.01
N ILE A 311 -15.75 -4.48 28.95
CA ILE A 311 -16.02 -3.06 28.71
C ILE A 311 -14.78 -2.24 29.03
N ARG A 312 -14.56 -1.17 28.25
CA ARG A 312 -13.48 -0.21 28.43
C ARG A 312 -14.01 1.21 28.45
N LEU A 313 -13.39 2.03 29.28
CA LEU A 313 -13.57 3.46 29.32
C LEU A 313 -12.34 4.10 28.66
N ILE A 314 -12.58 4.92 27.64
CA ILE A 314 -11.54 5.69 26.95
C ILE A 314 -11.79 7.15 27.28
N ARG A 315 -10.77 7.81 27.82
CA ARG A 315 -10.74 9.26 27.94
C ARG A 315 -9.74 9.83 26.94
N PHE A 316 -10.19 10.68 26.04
CA PHE A 316 -9.35 11.36 25.07
C PHE A 316 -8.59 12.50 25.72
N LYS A 317 -7.27 12.57 25.48
CA LYS A 317 -6.42 13.67 25.93
C LYS A 317 -6.41 14.82 24.93
N ASP A 318 -6.65 14.51 23.66
CA ASP A 318 -6.77 15.47 22.59
C ASP A 318 -8.23 15.95 22.43
N ALA A 319 -8.42 17.25 22.25
CA ALA A 319 -9.70 17.87 21.94
C ALA A 319 -10.32 17.37 20.62
N GLY A 320 -9.51 16.83 19.70
CA GLY A 320 -9.97 16.20 18.45
C GLY A 320 -10.46 14.76 18.61
N GLY A 321 -10.16 14.07 19.73
CA GLY A 321 -10.38 12.63 19.87
C GLY A 321 -11.83 12.18 19.69
N MET A 322 -12.78 12.91 20.29
CA MET A 322 -14.21 12.61 20.13
C MET A 322 -14.70 12.76 18.68
N LYS A 323 -14.28 13.84 17.99
CA LYS A 323 -14.64 14.05 16.58
C LYS A 323 -14.08 12.95 15.70
N PHE A 324 -12.85 12.50 15.99
CA PHE A 324 -12.24 11.38 15.29
C PHE A 324 -13.06 10.10 15.47
N LEU A 325 -13.48 9.77 16.71
CA LEU A 325 -14.35 8.62 16.98
C LEU A 325 -15.68 8.72 16.23
N GLU A 326 -16.34 9.88 16.28
CA GLU A 326 -17.61 10.11 15.56
C GLU A 326 -17.45 9.90 14.05
N GLN A 327 -16.36 10.42 13.48
CA GLN A 327 -16.01 10.23 12.08
C GLN A 327 -15.75 8.75 11.78
N TYR A 328 -14.96 8.08 12.61
CA TYR A 328 -14.63 6.67 12.48
C TYR A 328 -15.90 5.80 12.43
N VAL A 329 -16.79 5.97 13.41
CA VAL A 329 -18.05 5.20 13.49
C VAL A 329 -18.94 5.42 12.26
N ARG A 330 -18.94 6.63 11.71
CA ARG A 330 -19.74 6.95 10.50
C ARG A 330 -19.17 6.30 9.24
N GLU A 331 -17.85 6.25 9.13
CA GLU A 331 -17.16 5.86 7.90
C GLU A 331 -16.79 4.40 7.85
N PHE A 332 -16.41 3.80 8.97
CA PHE A 332 -16.02 2.41 9.06
C PHE A 332 -17.15 1.49 8.60
N LYS A 333 -16.79 0.48 7.80
CA LYS A 333 -17.74 -0.45 7.15
C LYS A 333 -17.56 -1.91 7.54
N GLY A 334 -16.51 -2.25 8.30
CA GLY A 334 -16.24 -3.65 8.66
C GLY A 334 -17.32 -4.22 9.58
N ARG A 335 -17.73 -3.45 10.59
CA ARG A 335 -18.80 -3.80 11.53
C ARG A 335 -19.38 -2.57 12.22
N ILE A 336 -20.47 -2.77 12.96
CA ILE A 336 -21.08 -1.72 13.77
C ILE A 336 -20.25 -1.53 15.03
N ILE A 337 -19.74 -0.31 15.22
CA ILE A 337 -19.00 0.11 16.42
C ILE A 337 -19.98 0.66 17.45
N GLN A 338 -19.93 0.13 18.66
CA GLN A 338 -20.78 0.55 19.77
C GLN A 338 -19.99 1.41 20.75
N TYR A 339 -20.58 2.54 21.14
CA TYR A 339 -20.04 3.38 22.20
C TYR A 339 -21.17 4.17 22.89
N GLU A 340 -20.91 4.54 24.13
CA GLU A 340 -21.74 5.43 24.95
C GLU A 340 -20.89 6.62 25.40
N VAL A 341 -21.38 7.83 25.18
CA VAL A 341 -20.71 9.06 25.64
C VAL A 341 -21.03 9.28 27.11
N LEU A 342 -20.00 9.26 27.96
CA LEU A 342 -20.14 9.51 29.40
C LEU A 342 -19.85 10.96 29.78
N ALA A 343 -18.97 11.62 29.03
CA ALA A 343 -18.62 13.04 29.17
C ALA A 343 -18.05 13.58 27.85
N ASP A 344 -17.77 14.88 27.79
CA ASP A 344 -17.26 15.56 26.58
C ASP A 344 -15.98 14.95 26.00
N ASP A 345 -15.16 14.27 26.81
CA ASP A 345 -13.89 13.65 26.41
C ASP A 345 -13.85 12.14 26.72
N THR A 346 -14.96 11.53 27.16
CA THR A 346 -14.95 10.17 27.73
C THR A 346 -16.06 9.30 27.17
N VAL A 347 -15.70 8.10 26.71
CA VAL A 347 -16.62 7.10 26.17
C VAL A 347 -16.48 5.74 26.83
N LYS A 348 -17.57 4.99 26.84
CA LYS A 348 -17.64 3.58 27.22
C LYS A 348 -17.85 2.73 25.97
N MET A 349 -17.07 1.67 25.81
CA MET A 349 -17.09 0.82 24.62
C MET A 349 -16.86 -0.66 24.98
N PRO A 350 -17.45 -1.62 24.24
CA PRO A 350 -16.96 -3.00 24.24
C PRO A 350 -15.47 -3.05 23.86
N VAL A 351 -14.70 -3.95 24.47
CA VAL A 351 -13.23 -4.00 24.31
C VAL A 351 -12.80 -4.12 22.85
N ASN A 352 -13.52 -4.91 22.05
CA ASN A 352 -13.18 -5.10 20.65
C ASN A 352 -13.54 -3.88 19.81
N ASP A 353 -14.58 -3.13 20.16
CA ASP A 353 -14.94 -1.88 19.47
C ASP A 353 -13.95 -0.77 19.82
N ALA A 354 -13.56 -0.71 21.08
CA ALA A 354 -12.50 0.17 21.56
C ALA A 354 -11.20 -0.07 20.78
N MET A 355 -10.71 -1.32 20.73
CA MET A 355 -9.45 -1.61 20.06
C MET A 355 -9.49 -1.37 18.56
N GLU A 356 -10.59 -1.72 17.89
CA GLU A 356 -10.75 -1.46 16.45
C GLU A 356 -10.57 0.01 16.09
N PHE A 357 -11.25 0.87 16.86
CA PHE A 357 -11.11 2.32 16.71
C PHE A 357 -9.67 2.78 17.04
N LEU A 358 -9.08 2.26 18.12
CA LEU A 358 -7.76 2.68 18.58
C LEU A 358 -6.64 2.32 17.60
N TYR A 359 -6.77 1.23 16.84
CA TYR A 359 -5.81 0.89 15.78
C TYR A 359 -5.69 2.02 14.75
N THR A 360 -6.82 2.58 14.30
CA THR A 360 -6.83 3.73 13.39
C THR A 360 -6.40 5.03 14.09
N TYR A 361 -6.85 5.27 15.32
CA TYR A 361 -6.53 6.50 16.06
C TYR A 361 -5.03 6.63 16.42
N THR A 362 -4.32 5.49 16.50
CA THR A 362 -2.88 5.40 16.79
C THR A 362 -2.06 6.25 15.81
N TRP A 363 -2.39 6.23 14.53
CA TRP A 363 -1.61 6.88 13.47
C TRP A 363 -2.05 8.31 13.13
N GLY A 364 -3.23 8.72 13.61
CA GLY A 364 -3.73 10.09 13.44
C GLY A 364 -4.49 10.32 12.13
N GLU A 365 -4.75 11.59 11.84
CA GLU A 365 -5.68 12.01 10.77
C GLU A 365 -5.17 11.69 9.37
N ASP A 366 -3.85 11.77 9.14
CA ASP A 366 -3.25 11.57 7.81
C ASP A 366 -3.46 10.14 7.28
N SER A 367 -3.51 9.14 8.18
CA SER A 367 -3.72 7.73 7.80
C SER A 367 -5.20 7.35 7.70
N PHE A 368 -6.10 8.15 8.27
CA PHE A 368 -7.51 7.75 8.48
C PHE A 368 -8.23 7.29 7.22
N VAL A 369 -8.05 7.99 6.09
CA VAL A 369 -8.80 7.71 4.85
C VAL A 369 -8.55 6.28 4.35
N HIS A 370 -7.37 5.74 4.64
CA HIS A 370 -7.01 4.36 4.29
C HIS A 370 -7.38 3.39 5.41
N GLU A 371 -6.96 3.68 6.64
CA GLU A 371 -7.16 2.82 7.82
C GLU A 371 -8.64 2.55 8.12
N VAL A 372 -9.53 3.53 7.92
CA VAL A 372 -10.98 3.37 8.20
C VAL A 372 -11.66 2.39 7.24
N GLN A 373 -10.99 2.00 6.15
CA GLN A 373 -11.48 0.97 5.23
C GLN A 373 -11.14 -0.45 5.70
N GLU A 374 -10.26 -0.58 6.69
CA GLU A 374 -9.69 -1.85 7.13
C GLU A 374 -10.26 -2.26 8.50
N GLN A 375 -10.60 -3.55 8.65
CA GLN A 375 -10.90 -4.15 9.95
C GLN A 375 -9.72 -5.03 10.37
N PHE A 376 -8.99 -4.58 11.38
CA PHE A 376 -7.78 -5.25 11.88
C PHE A 376 -8.13 -6.50 12.70
N GLY A 377 -9.12 -6.39 13.60
CA GLY A 377 -9.56 -7.50 14.45
C GLY A 377 -10.51 -8.44 13.72
N ILE A 378 -10.00 -9.43 12.98
CA ILE A 378 -10.85 -10.33 12.17
C ILE A 378 -11.35 -11.58 12.91
N PHE A 379 -10.63 -12.03 13.94
CA PHE A 379 -10.93 -13.20 14.78
C PHE A 379 -10.37 -13.03 16.20
N THR A 380 -10.91 -13.74 17.19
CA THR A 380 -10.19 -14.03 18.45
C THR A 380 -9.12 -15.11 18.24
N PRO A 381 -8.15 -15.27 19.16
CA PRO A 381 -7.17 -16.36 19.09
C PRO A 381 -7.77 -17.76 18.90
N ASN A 382 -8.87 -18.10 19.60
CA ASN A 382 -9.52 -19.39 19.41
C ASN A 382 -10.28 -19.46 18.08
N GLU A 383 -10.97 -18.40 17.67
CA GLU A 383 -11.64 -18.35 16.37
C GLU A 383 -10.64 -18.54 15.22
N TYR A 384 -9.43 -17.97 15.33
CA TYR A 384 -8.35 -18.20 14.37
C TYR A 384 -7.96 -19.68 14.28
N LYS A 385 -7.73 -20.34 15.43
CA LYS A 385 -7.36 -21.75 15.49
C LYS A 385 -8.46 -22.64 14.91
N ASP A 386 -9.71 -22.35 15.24
CA ASP A 386 -10.86 -23.11 14.77
C ASP A 386 -11.11 -22.91 13.27
N PHE A 387 -10.91 -21.68 12.78
CA PHE A 387 -11.00 -21.36 11.36
C PHE A 387 -9.97 -22.17 10.55
N VAL A 388 -8.70 -22.13 10.96
CA VAL A 388 -7.62 -22.87 10.30
C VAL A 388 -7.86 -24.39 10.36
N LYS A 389 -8.27 -24.93 11.51
CA LYS A 389 -8.65 -26.35 11.65
C LYS A 389 -9.84 -26.72 10.77
N GLY A 390 -10.81 -25.82 10.61
CA GLY A 390 -11.96 -26.02 9.72
C GLY A 390 -11.56 -26.10 8.24
N ILE A 391 -10.50 -25.40 7.83
CA ILE A 391 -10.00 -25.43 6.45
C ILE A 391 -9.23 -26.71 6.17
N PHE A 392 -8.30 -27.08 7.06
CA PHE A 392 -7.29 -28.09 6.76
C PHE A 392 -7.46 -29.42 7.50
N GLY A 393 -8.17 -29.43 8.63
CA GLY A 393 -8.28 -30.60 9.52
C GLY A 393 -6.90 -31.14 9.90
N ASP A 394 -6.72 -32.45 9.78
CA ASP A 394 -5.48 -33.14 10.12
C ASP A 394 -4.35 -32.98 9.08
N LYS A 395 -4.58 -32.25 7.99
CA LYS A 395 -3.57 -32.03 6.93
C LYS A 395 -2.47 -31.06 7.34
N ILE A 396 -2.67 -30.31 8.42
CA ILE A 396 -1.67 -29.42 8.98
C ILE A 396 -1.42 -29.74 10.45
N ASN A 397 -0.29 -29.28 10.96
CA ASN A 397 -0.01 -29.20 12.38
C ASN A 397 0.16 -27.74 12.78
N ILE A 398 -0.42 -27.33 13.93
CA ILE A 398 -0.14 -26.03 14.52
C ILE A 398 1.13 -26.19 15.37
N VAL A 399 2.25 -25.67 14.86
CA VAL A 399 3.57 -25.77 15.52
C VAL A 399 3.69 -24.76 16.65
N GLN A 400 3.16 -23.56 16.46
CA GLN A 400 3.18 -22.47 17.42
C GLN A 400 1.89 -21.67 17.32
N ALA A 401 1.36 -21.20 18.44
CA ALA A 401 0.25 -20.25 18.50
C ALA A 401 0.34 -19.41 19.77
N MET A 402 0.51 -18.09 19.61
CA MET A 402 0.59 -17.14 20.72
C MET A 402 0.02 -15.78 20.32
N ASN A 403 -0.37 -14.98 21.31
CA ASN A 403 -0.85 -13.61 21.15
C ASN A 403 -0.04 -12.68 22.05
N TYR A 404 0.09 -11.44 21.60
CA TYR A 404 0.78 -10.37 22.32
C TYR A 404 0.28 -9.00 21.87
N LEU A 405 0.50 -7.99 22.70
CA LEU A 405 0.34 -6.58 22.37
C LEU A 405 1.61 -6.07 21.67
N GLN A 406 1.46 -5.35 20.56
CA GLN A 406 2.59 -4.65 19.94
C GLN A 406 2.94 -3.41 20.76
N ASP A 407 4.24 -3.20 21.01
CA ASP A 407 4.73 -2.11 21.85
C ASP A 407 4.38 -0.73 21.28
N GLY A 408 4.35 -0.60 19.95
CA GLY A 408 4.01 0.63 19.25
C GLY A 408 2.64 1.20 19.66
N TYR A 409 1.62 0.35 19.84
CA TYR A 409 0.29 0.82 20.27
C TYR A 409 0.35 1.44 21.66
N THR A 410 1.05 0.79 22.60
CA THR A 410 1.19 1.33 23.96
C THR A 410 1.88 2.68 23.95
N GLN A 411 2.99 2.80 23.22
CA GLN A 411 3.78 4.02 23.14
C GLN A 411 2.95 5.18 22.57
N HIS A 412 2.37 5.00 21.38
CA HIS A 412 1.62 6.05 20.69
C HIS A 412 0.29 6.41 21.36
N LEU A 413 -0.46 5.44 21.89
CA LEU A 413 -1.76 5.71 22.51
C LEU A 413 -1.62 6.26 23.93
N SER A 414 -0.52 5.97 24.64
CA SER A 414 -0.32 6.49 26.00
C SER A 414 -0.36 8.01 26.08
N GLU A 415 0.05 8.70 25.03
CA GLU A 415 0.02 10.17 24.93
C GLU A 415 -1.37 10.71 24.54
N LYS A 416 -2.20 9.88 23.92
CA LYS A 416 -3.48 10.28 23.31
C LYS A 416 -4.71 9.94 24.17
N ILE A 417 -4.64 8.89 24.99
CA ILE A 417 -5.78 8.42 25.77
C ILE A 417 -5.42 8.02 27.21
N GLU A 418 -6.43 7.94 28.07
CA GLU A 418 -6.43 7.07 29.25
C GLU A 418 -7.33 5.85 28.96
N PHE A 419 -6.86 4.65 29.28
CA PHE A 419 -7.57 3.40 29.05
C PHE A 419 -7.88 2.71 30.39
N LYS A 420 -9.16 2.51 30.69
CA LYS A 420 -9.65 2.03 31.97
C LYS A 420 -10.64 0.89 31.80
N ASP A 421 -10.77 0.04 32.82
CA ASP A 421 -11.87 -0.92 32.91
C ASP A 421 -13.18 -0.25 33.31
N GLU A 422 -14.27 -1.04 33.37
CA GLU A 422 -15.60 -0.55 33.76
C GLU A 422 -15.66 0.02 35.19
N SER A 423 -14.74 -0.38 36.08
CA SER A 423 -14.63 0.17 37.43
C SER A 423 -13.91 1.52 37.49
N GLY A 424 -13.34 1.98 36.37
CA GLY A 424 -12.53 3.19 36.28
C GLY A 424 -11.07 2.99 36.64
N SER A 425 -10.63 1.75 36.85
CA SER A 425 -9.23 1.41 37.14
C SER A 425 -8.42 1.38 35.85
N ALA A 426 -7.20 1.93 35.87
CA ALA A 426 -6.31 1.88 34.71
C ALA A 426 -5.93 0.43 34.41
N VAL A 427 -5.99 0.05 33.13
CA VAL A 427 -5.65 -1.29 32.66
C VAL A 427 -4.78 -1.21 31.42
N ALA A 428 -3.96 -2.23 31.18
CA ALA A 428 -3.22 -2.35 29.93
C ALA A 428 -4.16 -2.53 28.73
N LEU A 429 -3.68 -2.14 27.55
CA LEU A 429 -4.33 -2.54 26.30
C LEU A 429 -4.29 -4.07 26.18
N PRO A 430 -5.34 -4.71 25.65
CA PRO A 430 -5.33 -6.15 25.38
C PRO A 430 -4.36 -6.49 24.24
N ASP A 431 -4.02 -7.77 24.12
CA ASP A 431 -3.21 -8.26 23.00
C ASP A 431 -3.86 -7.92 21.66
N SER A 432 -3.03 -7.38 20.75
CA SER A 432 -3.46 -6.87 19.46
C SER A 432 -3.10 -7.81 18.31
N THR A 433 -2.21 -8.77 18.54
CA THR A 433 -1.58 -9.55 17.47
C THR A 433 -1.50 -11.01 17.84
N PHE A 434 -1.76 -11.85 16.84
CA PHE A 434 -1.66 -13.29 16.92
C PHE A 434 -0.62 -13.80 15.95
N PHE A 435 0.24 -14.67 16.47
CA PHE A 435 1.29 -15.35 15.76
C PHE A 435 0.99 -16.84 15.76
N ILE A 436 0.78 -17.41 14.58
CA ILE A 436 0.51 -18.83 14.40
C ILE A 436 1.34 -19.41 13.26
N VAL A 437 1.91 -20.59 13.51
CA VAL A 437 2.73 -21.32 12.53
C VAL A 437 2.07 -22.64 12.22
N LEU A 438 1.77 -22.83 10.94
CA LEU A 438 1.12 -24.02 10.40
C LEU A 438 2.14 -24.81 9.59
N GLU A 439 2.30 -26.09 9.84
CA GLU A 439 3.17 -26.98 9.06
C GLU A 439 2.32 -27.99 8.29
N LYS A 440 2.52 -28.10 6.98
CA LYS A 440 1.83 -29.07 6.13
C LYS A 440 2.37 -30.48 6.39
N ARG A 441 1.47 -31.45 6.55
CA ARG A 441 1.85 -32.86 6.76
C ARG A 441 2.29 -33.56 5.48
#